data_AF-A0A6J7DFB6-F1
#
_entry.id   AF-A0A6J7DFB6-F1
#
_cell.length_a   1.000
_cell.length_b   1.000
_cell.length_c   1.000
_cell.angle_alpha   90.00
_cell.angle_beta   90.00
_cell.angle_gamma   90.00
#
_symmetry.space_group_name_H-M   'P 1'
#
loop_
_entity.id
_entity.type
_entity.pdbx_description
1 polymer ?
#
loop_
_entity_poly.entity_id
_entity_poly.type
_entity_poly.pdbx_seq_one_letter_code
_entity_poly.pdbx_strand_id
1 'polypeptide(L)'
;MAISFSRPDPSSAASVSSAQFSNSRRGYEQAEVRDFLRMVAAELARLQERERFLERELRTAQQPRSSNVATIDEDTATRLLGEEAARILQTAREAATQIKTRAEDGSARLLREATDEAQRLREEAEIESARRRQDASSDAEAELQMAKQQGRDMVNEARAYRERVLSELARRRELARQQIEQLIHGRDRLLQAFERSRIAAVEVMAELTPLGEPSEYVNLQPTTGPVPVMVPSATMYMQPDRDEAELLDETVEAVDEADAAYEAESVDEAEFVAESDRDDDSGAVGLHVVEDRDDTVVSLPEPAPYDDSNDDDDREPAQVVALFADESSQRDTKPVAGHDPFSGSADQAQPEHSVDDLFARLRAARADAIALRAIDAIQPSGATATDQTGVAETGVAEADVESVVEVGVDTVDEAVVPLILSASRKLKRVLADEQNELLDALRRKEPVRALDALLPWELDQSARYSAAVEADLAAAALAGAGGGEDGRNPAIVRPAMDAVTNGIVAPLRERLTRCIDKADGKNSDLAAEVRSLYREWKTHRIDEHVEEIVRLAYDRGALTVAPR
;
A
#
# COMPACT_ATOMS: atom_id res chain seq x y z
N MET A 1 92.66 16.86 21.97
CA MET A 1 92.08 17.92 22.83
C MET A 1 91.26 17.23 23.91
N ALA A 2 91.68 17.31 25.18
CA ALA A 2 90.92 16.74 26.29
C ALA A 2 89.84 17.75 26.70
N ILE A 3 88.57 17.43 26.43
CA ILE A 3 87.43 18.24 26.85
C ILE A 3 87.21 17.97 28.34
N SER A 4 87.51 18.94 29.20
CA SER A 4 87.26 18.85 30.64
C SER A 4 85.76 18.96 30.90
N PHE A 5 85.12 17.84 31.24
CA PHE A 5 83.72 17.81 31.67
C PHE A 5 83.61 18.47 33.05
N SER A 6 83.06 19.68 33.10
CA SER A 6 82.64 20.30 34.35
C SER A 6 81.45 19.53 34.90
N ARG A 7 81.48 19.22 36.20
CA ARG A 7 80.39 18.49 36.86
C ARG A 7 79.14 19.40 36.82
N PRO A 8 78.00 18.95 36.27
CA PRO A 8 76.78 19.76 36.22
C PRO A 8 76.34 20.11 37.65
N ASP A 9 75.84 21.33 37.85
CA ASP A 9 75.32 21.80 39.12
C ASP A 9 73.97 21.11 39.39
N PRO A 10 73.87 20.25 40.41
CA PRO A 10 72.65 19.47 40.66
C PRO A 10 71.49 20.34 41.15
N SER A 11 71.72 21.60 41.52
CA SER A 11 70.69 22.51 42.02
C SER A 11 69.95 23.29 40.94
N SER A 12 70.45 23.28 39.70
CA SER A 12 69.86 24.02 38.57
C SER A 12 69.20 23.07 37.57
N ALA A 13 67.89 23.25 37.36
CA ALA A 13 67.12 22.48 36.36
C ALA A 13 67.76 22.52 34.96
N ALA A 14 68.24 23.71 34.54
CA ALA A 14 68.91 23.87 33.26
C ALA A 14 70.22 23.06 33.19
N SER A 15 71.02 23.06 34.26
CA SER A 15 72.30 22.35 34.33
C SER A 15 72.12 20.82 34.34
N VAL A 16 71.06 20.32 35.00
CA VAL A 16 70.71 18.90 35.00
C VAL A 16 70.25 18.44 33.61
N SER A 17 69.48 19.25 32.88
CA SER A 17 69.01 18.92 31.53
C SER A 17 70.15 18.83 30.49
N SER A 18 71.21 19.60 30.67
CA SER A 18 72.36 19.69 29.76
C SER A 18 73.58 18.88 30.24
N ALA A 19 73.42 18.06 31.27
CA ALA A 19 74.50 17.26 31.85
C ALA A 19 75.11 16.30 30.83
N GLN A 20 76.45 16.29 30.73
CA GLN A 20 77.20 15.38 29.87
C GLN A 20 78.08 14.43 30.70
N PHE A 21 78.13 13.17 30.29
CA PHE A 21 78.88 12.12 30.98
C PHE A 21 79.92 11.48 30.04
N SER A 22 80.99 10.94 30.61
CA SER A 22 82.00 10.18 29.85
C SER A 22 81.46 8.83 29.39
N ASN A 23 81.76 8.43 28.15
CA ASN A 23 81.32 7.15 27.58
C ASN A 23 82.23 5.99 28.01
N SER A 24 81.64 4.86 28.44
CA SER A 24 82.34 3.60 28.75
C SER A 24 81.88 2.47 27.81
N ARG A 25 82.68 1.40 27.66
CA ARG A 25 82.38 0.26 26.76
C ARG A 25 81.12 -0.53 27.18
N ARG A 26 80.66 -0.37 28.42
CA ARG A 26 79.41 -0.95 28.96
C ARG A 26 78.79 0.09 29.89
N GLY A 27 77.60 0.57 29.56
CA GLY A 27 76.91 1.66 30.28
C GLY A 27 75.42 1.72 29.93
N TYR A 28 74.70 2.62 30.59
CA TYR A 28 73.28 2.88 30.31
C TYR A 28 73.08 3.50 28.93
N GLU A 29 71.89 3.31 28.36
CA GLU A 29 71.54 3.91 27.09
C GLU A 29 71.50 5.43 27.21
N GLN A 30 72.26 6.12 26.35
CA GLN A 30 72.40 7.58 26.44
C GLN A 30 71.10 8.33 26.13
N ALA A 31 70.19 7.74 25.35
CA ALA A 31 68.90 8.32 25.04
C ALA A 31 67.99 8.29 26.28
N GLU A 32 67.82 7.12 26.90
CA GLU A 32 67.04 6.94 28.13
C GLU A 32 67.52 7.82 29.27
N VAL A 33 68.85 7.93 29.46
CA VAL A 33 69.43 8.80 30.49
C VAL A 33 69.14 10.28 30.21
N ARG A 34 69.19 10.71 28.94
CA ARG A 34 68.85 12.11 28.56
C ARG A 34 67.38 12.41 28.77
N ASP A 35 66.49 11.47 28.45
CA ASP A 35 65.06 11.64 28.66
C ASP A 35 64.71 11.67 30.15
N PHE A 36 65.35 10.80 30.95
CA PHE A 36 65.22 10.83 32.40
C PHE A 36 65.70 12.15 33.01
N LEU A 37 66.84 12.68 32.57
CA LEU A 37 67.36 13.97 33.05
C LEU A 37 66.48 15.15 32.66
N ARG A 38 65.78 15.10 31.51
CA ARG A 38 64.77 16.10 31.15
C ARG A 38 63.56 16.06 32.08
N MET A 39 63.09 14.86 32.43
CA MET A 39 62.00 14.70 33.42
C MET A 39 62.41 15.23 34.80
N VAL A 40 63.61 14.91 35.26
CA VAL A 40 64.15 15.42 36.53
C VAL A 40 64.31 16.95 36.50
N ALA A 41 64.79 17.51 35.39
CA ALA A 41 64.89 18.96 35.22
C ALA A 41 63.52 19.66 35.28
N ALA A 42 62.48 19.06 34.68
CA ALA A 42 61.12 19.59 34.72
C ALA A 42 60.55 19.61 36.16
N GLU A 43 60.74 18.53 36.93
CA GLU A 43 60.30 18.49 38.33
C GLU A 43 61.08 19.47 39.22
N LEU A 44 62.39 19.61 39.00
CA LEU A 44 63.20 20.63 39.71
C LEU A 44 62.70 22.05 39.42
N ALA A 45 62.39 22.37 38.16
CA ALA A 45 61.85 23.68 37.79
C ALA A 45 60.51 23.96 38.48
N ARG A 46 59.62 22.95 38.50
CA ARG A 46 58.31 23.03 39.17
C ARG A 46 58.44 23.27 40.68
N LEU A 47 59.37 22.59 41.35
CA LEU A 47 59.62 22.78 42.77
C LEU A 47 60.17 24.19 43.06
N GLN A 48 61.09 24.69 42.23
CA GLN A 48 61.63 26.05 42.36
C GLN A 48 60.58 27.14 42.14
N GLU A 49 59.67 26.97 41.19
CA GLU A 49 58.55 27.90 40.99
C GLU A 49 57.61 27.92 42.20
N ARG A 50 57.36 26.75 42.80
CA ARG A 50 56.53 26.63 44.00
C ARG A 50 57.19 27.26 45.23
N GLU A 51 58.50 27.09 45.40
CA GLU A 51 59.26 27.77 46.45
C GLU A 51 59.16 29.30 46.29
N ARG A 52 59.42 29.83 45.09
CA ARG A 52 59.29 31.27 44.79
C ARG A 52 57.86 31.78 45.00
N PHE A 53 56.85 30.94 44.78
CA PHE A 53 55.46 31.29 45.06
C PHE A 53 55.23 31.41 46.58
N LEU A 54 55.65 30.41 47.35
CA LEU A 54 55.51 30.41 48.81
C LEU A 54 56.31 31.54 49.48
N GLU A 55 57.51 31.84 48.99
CA GLU A 55 58.29 32.98 49.47
C GLU A 55 57.59 34.32 49.21
N ARG A 56 56.91 34.46 48.07
CA ARG A 56 56.11 35.66 47.76
C ARG A 56 54.92 35.78 48.71
N GLU A 57 54.16 34.70 48.92
CA GLU A 57 53.05 34.70 49.87
C GLU A 57 53.52 35.01 51.30
N LEU A 58 54.61 34.40 51.74
CA LEU A 58 55.18 34.63 53.06
C LEU A 58 55.65 36.09 53.21
N ARG A 59 56.25 36.66 52.17
CA ARG A 59 56.60 38.10 52.16
C ARG A 59 55.37 38.98 52.25
N THR A 60 54.30 38.67 51.51
CA THR A 60 53.02 39.40 51.58
C THR A 60 52.36 39.28 52.95
N ALA A 61 52.45 38.11 53.58
CA ALA A 61 51.91 37.86 54.92
C ALA A 61 52.74 38.53 56.04
N GLN A 62 54.06 38.56 55.89
CA GLN A 62 54.98 39.22 56.83
C GLN A 62 55.06 40.72 56.66
N GLN A 63 54.58 41.26 55.53
CA GLN A 63 54.48 42.70 55.36
C GLN A 63 53.50 43.21 56.42
N PRO A 64 53.98 44.01 57.40
CA PRO A 64 53.11 44.48 58.46
C PRO A 64 51.96 45.22 57.79
N ARG A 65 50.73 44.75 58.01
CA ARG A 65 49.54 45.51 57.64
C ARG A 65 49.66 46.79 58.41
N SER A 66 50.11 47.84 57.72
CA SER A 66 50.42 49.13 58.30
C SER A 66 49.23 49.52 59.16
N SER A 67 49.44 49.50 60.47
CA SER A 67 48.47 49.89 61.48
C SER A 67 48.29 51.40 61.42
N ASN A 68 47.68 51.89 60.34
CA ASN A 68 47.08 53.21 60.23
C ASN A 68 45.64 53.16 60.78
N VAL A 69 45.43 52.38 61.85
CA VAL A 69 44.21 52.39 62.67
C VAL A 69 44.42 53.32 63.87
N ALA A 70 45.33 54.28 63.77
CA ALA A 70 45.42 55.37 64.73
C ALA A 70 44.37 56.42 64.34
N THR A 71 43.15 56.22 64.85
CA THR A 71 42.05 57.19 64.96
C THR A 71 41.73 58.00 63.71
N ILE A 72 41.12 57.35 62.71
CA ILE A 72 40.32 58.08 61.71
C ILE A 72 39.10 58.63 62.47
N ASP A 73 38.91 59.95 62.44
CA ASP A 73 37.76 60.62 63.03
C ASP A 73 36.45 60.12 62.37
N GLU A 74 35.40 59.87 63.16
CA GLU A 74 34.18 59.18 62.71
C GLU A 74 33.49 59.93 61.56
N ASP A 75 33.50 61.26 61.60
CA ASP A 75 32.98 62.13 60.54
C ASP A 75 33.80 62.05 59.24
N THR A 76 35.12 61.85 59.35
CA THR A 76 35.98 61.66 58.18
C THR A 76 35.84 60.26 57.59
N ALA A 77 35.64 59.24 58.43
CA ALA A 77 35.41 57.86 58.00
C ALA A 77 34.09 57.73 57.24
N THR A 78 33.00 58.32 57.74
CA THR A 78 31.68 58.29 57.08
C THR A 78 31.69 59.01 55.74
N ARG A 79 32.36 60.16 55.64
CA ARG A 79 32.51 60.88 54.36
C ARG A 79 33.31 60.10 53.32
N LEU A 80 34.46 59.55 53.71
CA LEU A 80 35.29 58.73 52.80
C LEU A 80 34.57 57.45 52.38
N LEU A 81 33.82 56.82 53.29
CA LEU A 81 32.97 55.67 52.98
C LEU A 81 31.85 56.04 52.00
N GLY A 82 31.20 57.19 52.18
CA GLY A 82 30.15 57.69 51.29
C GLY A 82 30.68 58.01 49.89
N GLU A 83 31.83 58.67 49.79
CA GLU A 83 32.51 58.96 48.52
C GLU A 83 32.94 57.68 47.80
N GLU A 84 33.44 56.69 48.54
CA GLU A 84 33.90 55.44 47.94
C GLU A 84 32.73 54.51 47.58
N ALA A 85 31.65 54.47 48.38
CA ALA A 85 30.41 53.79 48.03
C ALA A 85 29.77 54.40 46.77
N ALA A 86 29.80 55.73 46.62
CA ALA A 86 29.31 56.41 45.41
C ALA A 86 30.15 56.03 44.18
N ARG A 87 31.48 56.00 44.31
CA ARG A 87 32.39 55.53 43.24
C ARG A 87 32.13 54.07 42.86
N ILE A 88 31.99 53.18 43.83
CA ILE A 88 31.70 51.76 43.58
C ILE A 88 30.34 51.59 42.89
N LEU A 89 29.31 52.34 43.32
CA LEU A 89 28.01 52.30 42.66
C LEU A 89 28.06 52.84 41.22
N GLN A 90 28.86 53.86 40.96
CA GLN A 90 29.04 54.40 39.62
C GLN A 90 29.76 53.40 38.71
N THR A 91 30.87 52.80 39.15
CA THR A 91 31.58 51.79 38.37
C THR A 91 30.73 50.53 38.15
N ALA A 92 29.94 50.12 39.15
CA ALA A 92 28.99 49.02 39.02
C ALA A 92 27.89 49.34 37.98
N ARG A 93 27.36 50.57 37.96
CA ARG A 93 26.38 51.01 36.95
C ARG A 93 26.98 51.05 35.54
N GLU A 94 28.17 51.61 35.40
CA GLU A 94 28.89 51.65 34.11
C GLU A 94 29.17 50.23 33.61
N ALA A 95 29.65 49.33 34.47
CA ALA A 95 29.85 47.93 34.14
C ALA A 95 28.52 47.24 33.75
N ALA A 96 27.43 47.50 34.47
CA ALA A 96 26.12 46.96 34.13
C ALA A 96 25.62 47.44 32.76
N THR A 97 25.81 48.74 32.42
CA THR A 97 25.45 49.26 31.10
C THR A 97 26.27 48.63 29.98
N GLN A 98 27.58 48.41 30.20
CA GLN A 98 28.43 47.73 29.22
C GLN A 98 28.06 46.26 29.04
N ILE A 99 27.67 45.57 30.11
CA ILE A 99 27.19 44.18 30.01
C ILE A 99 25.88 44.16 29.21
N LYS A 100 24.96 45.09 29.49
CA LYS A 100 23.70 45.21 28.77
C LYS A 100 23.90 45.45 27.27
N THR A 101 24.73 46.42 26.88
CA THR A 101 24.98 46.71 25.45
C THR A 101 25.66 45.54 24.74
N ARG A 102 26.65 44.88 25.37
CA ARG A 102 27.28 43.69 24.78
C ARG A 102 26.28 42.52 24.63
N ALA A 103 25.37 42.35 25.58
CA ALA A 103 24.33 41.33 25.49
C ALA A 103 23.32 41.64 24.38
N GLU A 104 22.90 42.90 24.24
CA GLU A 104 22.03 43.37 23.17
C GLU A 104 22.68 43.19 21.79
N ASP A 105 23.95 43.57 21.64
CA ASP A 105 24.71 43.39 20.39
C ASP A 105 24.92 41.90 20.06
N GLY A 106 25.19 41.08 21.08
CA GLY A 106 25.30 39.63 20.93
C GLY A 106 23.99 39.01 20.48
N SER A 107 22.88 39.38 21.12
CA SER A 107 21.54 38.92 20.73
C SER A 107 21.17 39.37 19.32
N ALA A 108 21.42 40.63 18.95
CA ALA A 108 21.13 41.14 17.62
C ALA A 108 21.97 40.48 16.51
N ARG A 109 23.18 40.01 16.83
CA ARG A 109 24.00 39.23 15.90
C ARG A 109 23.47 37.81 15.75
N LEU A 110 23.19 37.13 16.86
CA LEU A 110 22.63 35.77 16.85
C LEU A 110 21.28 35.72 16.13
N LEU A 111 20.42 36.72 16.34
CA LEU A 111 19.14 36.79 15.63
C LEU A 111 19.33 36.92 14.12
N ARG A 112 20.26 37.76 13.66
CA ARG A 112 20.55 37.91 12.23
C ARG A 112 21.12 36.63 11.62
N GLU A 113 22.07 36.00 12.31
CA GLU A 113 22.66 34.74 11.88
C GLU A 113 21.59 33.64 11.80
N ALA A 114 20.75 33.51 12.82
CA ALA A 114 19.64 32.55 12.82
C ALA A 114 18.60 32.85 11.74
N THR A 115 18.29 34.11 11.45
CA THR A 115 17.36 34.46 10.36
C THR A 115 17.94 34.17 8.99
N ASP A 116 19.22 34.46 8.78
CA ASP A 116 19.91 34.21 7.52
C ASP A 116 20.06 32.71 7.27
N GLU A 117 20.39 31.92 8.31
CA GLU A 117 20.43 30.46 8.24
C GLU A 117 19.04 29.88 7.97
N ALA A 118 18.00 30.37 8.65
CA ALA A 118 16.62 29.96 8.40
C ALA A 118 16.15 30.31 6.97
N GLN A 119 16.62 31.41 6.39
CA GLN A 119 16.35 31.74 4.98
C GLN A 119 17.03 30.78 4.04
N ARG A 120 18.31 30.47 4.25
CA ARG A 120 19.05 29.50 3.43
C ARG A 120 18.43 28.11 3.47
N LEU A 121 18.04 27.64 4.66
CA LEU A 121 17.36 26.34 4.80
C LEU A 121 16.01 26.32 4.08
N ARG A 122 15.27 27.43 4.07
CA ARG A 122 14.01 27.53 3.31
C ARG A 122 14.26 27.49 1.80
N GLU A 123 15.23 28.25 1.31
CA GLU A 123 15.58 28.26 -0.12
C GLU A 123 16.05 26.89 -0.59
N GLU A 124 16.88 26.19 0.20
CA GLU A 124 17.32 24.83 -0.09
C GLU A 124 16.16 23.84 -0.12
N ALA A 125 15.26 23.91 0.87
CA ALA A 125 14.06 23.07 0.92
C ALA A 125 13.09 23.37 -0.25
N GLU A 126 12.96 24.63 -0.67
CA GLU A 126 12.15 25.03 -1.81
C GLU A 126 12.72 24.49 -3.13
N ILE A 127 14.03 24.57 -3.32
CA ILE A 127 14.72 24.01 -4.51
C ILE A 127 14.56 22.50 -4.54
N GLU A 128 14.76 21.83 -3.41
CA GLU A 128 14.62 20.37 -3.33
C GLU A 128 13.17 19.93 -3.56
N SER A 129 12.19 20.65 -2.98
CA SER A 129 10.77 20.42 -3.22
C SER A 129 10.39 20.65 -4.68
N ALA A 130 10.91 21.70 -5.31
CA ALA A 130 10.70 21.97 -6.73
C ALA A 130 11.26 20.84 -7.60
N ARG A 131 12.46 20.34 -7.27
CA ARG A 131 13.08 19.21 -7.97
C ARG A 131 12.27 17.94 -7.83
N ARG A 132 11.87 17.56 -6.60
CA ARG A 132 11.01 16.37 -6.37
C ARG A 132 9.69 16.47 -7.12
N ARG A 133 9.06 17.65 -7.17
CA ARG A 133 7.82 17.87 -7.94
C ARG A 133 8.04 17.74 -9.44
N GLN A 134 9.16 18.24 -9.94
CA GLN A 134 9.51 18.13 -11.35
C GLN A 134 9.76 16.67 -11.74
N ASP A 135 10.56 15.94 -10.96
CA ASP A 135 10.87 14.53 -11.21
C ASP A 135 9.57 13.68 -11.18
N ALA A 136 8.73 13.88 -10.16
CA ALA A 136 7.44 13.21 -10.08
C ALA A 136 6.50 13.56 -11.25
N SER A 137 6.53 14.80 -11.74
CA SER A 137 5.74 15.20 -12.90
C SER A 137 6.24 14.55 -14.20
N SER A 138 7.57 14.45 -14.40
CA SER A 138 8.12 13.79 -15.57
C SER A 138 7.86 12.29 -15.57
N ASP A 139 7.91 11.64 -14.41
CA ASP A 139 7.62 10.22 -14.28
C ASP A 139 6.14 9.94 -14.58
N ALA A 140 5.24 10.74 -14.01
CA ALA A 140 3.81 10.65 -14.30
C ALA A 140 3.50 10.89 -15.79
N GLU A 141 4.18 11.84 -16.42
CA GLU A 141 4.05 12.06 -17.87
C GLU A 141 4.55 10.86 -18.68
N ALA A 142 5.68 10.27 -18.31
CA ALA A 142 6.24 9.10 -18.97
C ALA A 142 5.30 7.89 -18.88
N GLU A 143 4.76 7.60 -17.69
CA GLU A 143 3.78 6.53 -17.48
C GLU A 143 2.51 6.76 -18.31
N LEU A 144 2.03 8.00 -18.37
CA LEU A 144 0.85 8.36 -19.15
C LEU A 144 1.10 8.19 -20.65
N GLN A 145 2.30 8.50 -21.15
CA GLN A 145 2.67 8.22 -22.55
C GLN A 145 2.75 6.73 -22.83
N MET A 146 3.32 5.93 -21.92
CA MET A 146 3.36 4.47 -22.06
C MET A 146 1.94 3.87 -22.09
N ALA A 147 1.07 4.31 -21.18
CA ALA A 147 -0.33 3.87 -21.14
C ALA A 147 -1.10 4.26 -22.43
N LYS A 148 -0.88 5.48 -22.93
CA LYS A 148 -1.45 5.92 -24.22
C LYS A 148 -0.96 5.07 -25.38
N GLN A 149 0.33 4.72 -25.41
CA GLN A 149 0.90 3.88 -26.45
C GLN A 149 0.32 2.46 -26.39
N GLN A 150 0.26 1.85 -25.21
CA GLN A 150 -0.38 0.54 -25.01
C GLN A 150 -1.85 0.56 -25.44
N GLY A 151 -2.58 1.63 -25.10
CA GLY A 151 -3.96 1.80 -25.55
C GLY A 151 -4.09 1.85 -27.08
N ARG A 152 -3.17 2.54 -27.76
CA ARG A 152 -3.12 2.57 -29.24
C ARG A 152 -2.81 1.20 -29.82
N ASP A 153 -1.83 0.50 -29.27
CA ASP A 153 -1.43 -0.83 -29.73
C ASP A 153 -2.55 -1.85 -29.55
N MET A 154 -3.23 -1.84 -28.40
CA MET A 154 -4.39 -2.70 -28.15
C MET A 154 -5.54 -2.43 -29.12
N VAL A 155 -5.81 -1.15 -29.45
CA VAL A 155 -6.84 -0.81 -30.45
C VAL A 155 -6.43 -1.29 -31.84
N ASN A 156 -5.15 -1.17 -32.21
CA ASN A 156 -4.65 -1.67 -33.49
C ASN A 156 -4.73 -3.19 -33.57
N GLU A 157 -4.39 -3.89 -32.49
CA GLU A 157 -4.53 -5.34 -32.39
C GLU A 157 -5.99 -5.79 -32.49
N ALA A 158 -6.90 -5.10 -31.81
CA ALA A 158 -8.32 -5.38 -31.88
C ALA A 158 -8.89 -5.14 -33.29
N ARG A 159 -8.45 -4.06 -33.97
CA ARG A 159 -8.81 -3.80 -35.38
C ARG A 159 -8.27 -4.90 -36.29
N ALA A 160 -7.01 -5.31 -36.13
CA ALA A 160 -6.40 -6.38 -36.90
C ALA A 160 -7.08 -7.75 -36.64
N TYR A 161 -7.51 -8.01 -35.40
CA TYR A 161 -8.28 -9.20 -35.07
C TYR A 161 -9.66 -9.18 -35.72
N ARG A 162 -10.37 -8.05 -35.64
CA ARG A 162 -11.67 -7.86 -36.30
C ARG A 162 -11.55 -8.08 -37.82
N GLU A 163 -10.54 -7.49 -38.46
CA GLU A 163 -10.30 -7.67 -39.89
C GLU A 163 -10.06 -9.15 -40.23
N ARG A 164 -9.25 -9.85 -39.43
CA ARG A 164 -9.04 -11.30 -39.58
C ARG A 164 -10.35 -12.08 -39.47
N VAL A 165 -11.17 -11.81 -38.44
CA VAL A 165 -12.46 -12.49 -38.26
C VAL A 165 -13.42 -12.20 -39.42
N LEU A 166 -13.52 -10.94 -39.85
CA LEU A 166 -14.38 -10.57 -40.98
C LEU A 166 -13.91 -11.22 -42.29
N SER A 167 -12.60 -11.31 -42.53
CA SER A 167 -12.04 -11.99 -43.70
C SER A 167 -12.36 -13.49 -43.70
N GLU A 168 -12.26 -14.14 -42.53
CA GLU A 168 -12.59 -15.56 -42.38
C GLU A 168 -14.10 -15.82 -42.51
N LEU A 169 -14.94 -14.94 -41.96
CA LEU A 169 -16.39 -15.01 -42.15
C LEU A 169 -16.79 -14.81 -43.62
N ALA A 170 -16.17 -13.86 -44.31
CA ALA A 170 -16.39 -13.67 -45.74
C ALA A 170 -16.00 -14.92 -46.54
N ARG A 171 -14.87 -15.55 -46.21
CA ARG A 171 -14.42 -16.81 -46.83
C ARG A 171 -15.41 -17.95 -46.57
N ARG A 172 -15.90 -18.12 -45.33
CA ARG A 172 -16.90 -19.15 -45.00
C ARG A 172 -18.22 -18.91 -45.72
N ARG A 173 -18.67 -17.66 -45.81
CA ARG A 173 -19.87 -17.30 -46.57
C ARG A 173 -19.72 -17.68 -48.04
N GLU A 174 -18.56 -17.43 -48.63
CA GLU A 174 -18.30 -17.77 -50.02
C GLU A 174 -18.27 -19.29 -50.25
N LEU A 175 -17.63 -20.05 -49.36
CA LEU A 175 -17.67 -21.52 -49.40
C LEU A 175 -19.09 -22.07 -49.24
N ALA A 176 -19.89 -21.51 -48.33
CA ALA A 176 -21.28 -21.90 -48.15
C ALA A 176 -22.12 -21.59 -49.40
N ARG A 177 -21.89 -20.45 -50.06
CA ARG A 177 -22.55 -20.12 -51.34
C ARG A 177 -22.21 -21.13 -52.43
N GLN A 178 -20.94 -21.51 -52.56
CA GLN A 178 -20.52 -22.53 -53.51
C GLN A 178 -21.18 -23.88 -53.23
N GLN A 179 -21.32 -24.28 -51.96
CA GLN A 179 -22.03 -25.49 -51.57
C GLN A 179 -23.52 -25.41 -51.94
N ILE A 180 -24.17 -24.27 -51.72
CA ILE A 180 -25.57 -24.04 -52.12
C ILE A 180 -25.71 -24.15 -53.64
N GLU A 181 -24.83 -23.54 -54.43
CA GLU A 181 -24.84 -23.66 -55.88
C GLU A 181 -24.67 -25.11 -56.36
N GLN A 182 -23.77 -25.87 -55.74
CA GLN A 182 -23.63 -27.30 -56.01
C GLN A 182 -24.90 -28.09 -55.69
N LEU A 183 -25.57 -27.79 -54.57
CA LEU A 183 -26.84 -28.42 -54.20
C LEU A 183 -27.97 -28.05 -55.17
N ILE A 184 -28.04 -26.80 -55.62
CA ILE A 184 -29.01 -26.36 -56.64
C ILE A 184 -28.77 -27.12 -57.95
N HIS A 185 -27.54 -27.22 -58.43
CA HIS A 185 -27.22 -28.02 -59.60
C HIS A 185 -27.52 -29.51 -59.41
N GLY A 186 -27.29 -30.07 -58.22
CA GLY A 186 -27.67 -31.44 -57.86
C GLY A 186 -29.18 -31.64 -57.92
N ARG A 187 -29.96 -30.72 -57.35
CA ARG A 187 -31.42 -30.68 -57.39
C ARG A 187 -31.93 -30.62 -58.84
N ASP A 188 -31.38 -29.74 -59.66
CA ASP A 188 -31.82 -29.58 -61.05
C ASP A 188 -31.56 -30.85 -61.88
N ARG A 189 -30.41 -31.53 -61.64
CA ARG A 189 -30.13 -32.83 -62.26
C ARG A 189 -31.13 -33.91 -61.83
N LEU A 190 -31.50 -33.94 -60.55
CA LEU A 190 -32.51 -34.87 -60.05
C LEU A 190 -33.88 -34.57 -60.65
N LEU A 191 -34.30 -33.29 -60.71
CA LEU A 191 -35.53 -32.87 -61.37
C LEU A 191 -35.57 -33.32 -62.84
N GLN A 192 -34.48 -33.09 -63.59
CA GLN A 192 -34.37 -33.57 -64.98
C GLN A 192 -34.40 -35.10 -65.10
N ALA A 193 -33.86 -35.84 -64.14
CA ALA A 193 -33.95 -37.30 -64.12
C ALA A 193 -35.40 -37.76 -63.87
N PHE A 194 -36.08 -37.17 -62.89
CA PHE A 194 -37.49 -37.47 -62.60
C PHE A 194 -38.42 -37.08 -63.75
N GLU A 195 -38.20 -35.94 -64.40
CA GLU A 195 -38.97 -35.53 -65.58
C GLU A 195 -38.79 -36.53 -66.74
N ARG A 196 -37.55 -36.98 -66.99
CA ARG A 196 -37.29 -38.03 -67.99
C ARG A 196 -37.94 -39.35 -67.64
N SER A 197 -37.83 -39.79 -66.38
CA SER A 197 -38.52 -41.00 -65.89
C SER A 197 -40.04 -40.87 -66.00
N ARG A 198 -40.61 -39.69 -65.73
CA ARG A 198 -42.04 -39.42 -65.89
C ARG A 198 -42.45 -39.51 -67.36
N ILE A 199 -41.70 -38.90 -68.28
CA ILE A 199 -41.98 -38.99 -69.71
C ILE A 199 -41.93 -40.44 -70.18
N ALA A 200 -40.87 -41.17 -69.82
CA ALA A 200 -40.74 -42.59 -70.15
C ALA A 200 -41.88 -43.44 -69.56
N ALA A 201 -42.31 -43.17 -68.32
CA ALA A 201 -43.44 -43.87 -67.71
C ALA A 201 -44.76 -43.56 -68.42
N VAL A 202 -44.99 -42.30 -68.81
CA VAL A 202 -46.16 -41.90 -69.60
C VAL A 202 -46.13 -42.54 -70.99
N GLU A 203 -44.96 -42.65 -71.63
CA GLU A 203 -44.77 -43.32 -72.91
C GLU A 203 -45.07 -44.83 -72.79
N VAL A 204 -44.51 -45.52 -71.78
CA VAL A 204 -44.83 -46.92 -71.50
C VAL A 204 -46.32 -47.11 -71.21
N MET A 205 -46.94 -46.23 -70.43
CA MET A 205 -48.39 -46.26 -70.19
C MET A 205 -49.18 -46.06 -71.48
N ALA A 206 -48.74 -45.13 -72.35
CA ALA A 206 -49.36 -44.90 -73.65
C ALA A 206 -49.18 -46.08 -74.62
N GLU A 207 -48.07 -46.82 -74.55
CA GLU A 207 -47.86 -48.09 -75.27
C GLU A 207 -48.69 -49.25 -74.70
N LEU A 208 -48.96 -49.24 -73.39
CA LEU A 208 -49.86 -50.20 -72.75
C LEU A 208 -51.35 -49.86 -72.97
N THR A 209 -51.71 -48.59 -73.17
CA THR A 209 -53.11 -48.16 -73.39
C THR A 209 -53.79 -48.77 -74.65
N PRO A 210 -53.11 -49.01 -75.79
CA PRO A 210 -53.70 -49.73 -76.93
C PRO A 210 -53.87 -51.23 -76.69
N LEU A 211 -53.26 -51.80 -75.63
CA LEU A 211 -53.76 -53.03 -75.03
C LEU A 211 -54.98 -52.62 -74.20
N GLY A 212 -56.14 -52.44 -74.84
CA GLY A 212 -57.38 -52.13 -74.14
C GLY A 212 -57.63 -53.08 -72.96
N GLU A 213 -58.52 -52.71 -72.03
CA GLU A 213 -58.90 -53.55 -70.88
C GLU A 213 -58.94 -55.03 -71.32
N PRO A 214 -58.07 -55.90 -70.75
CA PRO A 214 -58.04 -57.28 -71.19
C PRO A 214 -59.44 -57.84 -70.97
N SER A 215 -60.04 -58.37 -72.03
CA SER A 215 -61.40 -58.91 -71.97
C SER A 215 -61.53 -60.02 -70.94
N GLU A 216 -60.40 -60.58 -70.47
CA GLU A 216 -60.29 -61.51 -69.37
C GLU A 216 -59.17 -61.11 -68.40
N TYR A 217 -59.51 -60.99 -67.11
CA TYR A 217 -58.55 -60.81 -66.03
C TYR A 217 -58.21 -62.16 -65.39
N VAL A 218 -56.96 -62.31 -64.94
CA VAL A 218 -56.53 -63.48 -64.16
C VAL A 218 -57.05 -63.33 -62.73
N ASN A 219 -57.96 -64.21 -62.30
CA ASN A 219 -58.41 -64.24 -60.92
C ASN A 219 -57.38 -64.99 -60.05
N LEU A 220 -56.72 -64.28 -59.13
CA LEU A 220 -55.69 -64.84 -58.24
C LEU A 220 -56.26 -65.42 -56.93
N GLN A 221 -57.58 -65.37 -56.69
CA GLN A 221 -58.18 -65.91 -55.47
C GLN A 221 -58.10 -67.44 -55.30
N PRO A 222 -58.19 -68.30 -56.35
CA PRO A 222 -57.92 -69.73 -56.20
C PRO A 222 -56.41 -70.01 -56.35
N THR A 223 -55.68 -70.05 -55.24
CA THR A 223 -54.21 -70.18 -55.25
C THR A 223 -53.68 -71.63 -55.29
N THR A 224 -54.54 -72.64 -55.45
CA THR A 224 -54.10 -74.05 -55.47
C THR A 224 -54.82 -74.89 -56.55
N GLY A 225 -54.32 -74.82 -57.79
CA GLY A 225 -54.66 -75.70 -58.92
C GLY A 225 -53.84 -75.33 -60.17
N PRO A 226 -53.53 -76.25 -61.12
CA PRO A 226 -52.42 -76.06 -62.06
C PRO A 226 -52.68 -75.09 -63.22
N VAL A 227 -53.82 -74.39 -63.27
CA VAL A 227 -54.10 -73.39 -64.32
C VAL A 227 -54.96 -72.26 -63.73
N PRO A 228 -54.52 -70.99 -63.78
CA PRO A 228 -55.33 -69.85 -63.34
C PRO A 228 -56.57 -69.69 -64.23
N VAL A 229 -57.72 -69.40 -63.59
CA VAL A 229 -59.00 -69.24 -64.28
C VAL A 229 -59.15 -67.80 -64.78
N MET A 230 -59.33 -67.64 -66.09
CA MET A 230 -59.59 -66.36 -66.75
C MET A 230 -61.04 -65.95 -66.53
N VAL A 231 -61.29 -64.71 -66.09
CA VAL A 231 -62.63 -64.19 -65.82
C VAL A 231 -62.91 -62.97 -66.71
N PRO A 232 -64.04 -62.94 -67.46
CA PRO A 232 -64.38 -61.82 -68.33
C PRO A 232 -64.53 -60.48 -67.59
N SER A 233 -64.11 -59.37 -68.21
CA SER A 233 -64.13 -58.01 -67.64
C SER A 233 -65.49 -57.56 -67.10
N ALA A 234 -66.60 -58.01 -67.69
CA ALA A 234 -67.96 -57.70 -67.24
C ALA A 234 -68.30 -58.24 -65.84
N THR A 235 -67.55 -59.21 -65.32
CA THR A 235 -67.79 -59.85 -64.03
C THR A 235 -67.12 -59.15 -62.85
N MET A 236 -66.19 -58.21 -63.08
CA MET A 236 -65.52 -57.47 -61.99
C MET A 236 -66.40 -56.40 -61.36
N TYR A 237 -67.46 -55.92 -62.04
CA TYR A 237 -68.31 -54.83 -61.55
C TYR A 237 -69.56 -55.29 -60.78
N MET A 238 -69.63 -56.56 -60.37
CA MET A 238 -70.67 -57.03 -59.45
C MET A 238 -70.05 -57.72 -58.24
N GLN A 239 -69.55 -56.92 -57.30
CA GLN A 239 -69.56 -57.31 -55.89
C GLN A 239 -70.13 -56.16 -55.04
N PRO A 240 -71.06 -56.46 -54.10
CA PRO A 240 -71.72 -55.47 -53.26
C PRO A 240 -70.85 -55.05 -52.09
N ASP A 241 -71.14 -53.86 -51.54
CA ASP A 241 -70.56 -53.25 -50.36
C ASP A 241 -70.20 -54.26 -49.25
N ARG A 242 -68.95 -54.20 -48.77
CA ARG A 242 -68.57 -54.74 -47.46
C ARG A 242 -67.66 -53.75 -46.74
N ASP A 243 -68.15 -53.30 -45.60
CA ASP A 243 -67.41 -52.65 -44.53
C ASP A 243 -66.18 -53.48 -44.14
N GLU A 244 -65.02 -52.83 -44.00
CA GLU A 244 -63.95 -53.33 -43.13
C GLU A 244 -63.13 -52.15 -42.60
N ALA A 245 -63.43 -51.83 -41.33
CA ALA A 245 -62.56 -51.12 -40.43
C ALA A 245 -61.47 -52.08 -39.90
N GLU A 246 -60.40 -51.46 -39.38
CA GLU A 246 -59.37 -52.00 -38.47
C GLU A 246 -58.08 -52.62 -39.07
N LEU A 247 -56.98 -52.26 -38.38
CA LEU A 247 -55.56 -52.66 -38.49
C LEU A 247 -54.73 -51.70 -39.39
N LEU A 248 -53.91 -50.78 -38.87
CA LEU A 248 -52.97 -50.91 -37.75
C LEU A 248 -52.75 -49.58 -37.01
N ASP A 249 -52.89 -49.68 -35.70
CA ASP A 249 -52.35 -48.81 -34.66
C ASP A 249 -50.90 -49.27 -34.36
N GLU A 250 -49.92 -48.39 -34.51
CA GLU A 250 -48.67 -48.48 -33.75
C GLU A 250 -48.27 -47.07 -33.31
N THR A 251 -48.68 -46.79 -32.08
CA THR A 251 -48.25 -45.69 -31.21
C THR A 251 -46.73 -45.53 -31.16
N VAL A 252 -46.21 -44.32 -31.38
CA VAL A 252 -45.00 -43.84 -30.71
C VAL A 252 -45.32 -42.51 -30.06
N GLU A 253 -45.11 -42.49 -28.74
CA GLU A 253 -45.44 -41.45 -27.79
C GLU A 253 -44.76 -40.11 -28.08
N ALA A 254 -45.51 -39.05 -27.81
CA ALA A 254 -45.01 -37.71 -27.59
C ALA A 254 -44.15 -37.67 -26.31
N VAL A 255 -42.99 -37.01 -26.40
CA VAL A 255 -42.33 -36.42 -25.24
C VAL A 255 -42.37 -34.90 -25.46
N ASP A 256 -43.26 -34.25 -24.71
CA ASP A 256 -43.25 -32.82 -24.47
C ASP A 256 -42.01 -32.46 -23.65
N GLU A 257 -41.18 -31.55 -24.15
CA GLU A 257 -40.32 -30.74 -23.28
C GLU A 257 -40.20 -29.30 -23.83
N ALA A 258 -41.13 -28.48 -23.32
CA ALA A 258 -40.99 -27.06 -22.98
C ALA A 258 -40.32 -26.10 -23.99
N ASP A 259 -41.18 -25.39 -24.74
CA ASP A 259 -40.91 -24.03 -25.21
C ASP A 259 -40.83 -23.06 -24.02
N ALA A 260 -39.67 -22.42 -23.84
CA ALA A 260 -39.52 -21.19 -23.07
C ALA A 260 -39.30 -20.03 -24.04
N ALA A 261 -40.37 -19.26 -24.26
CA ALA A 261 -40.33 -17.97 -24.93
C ALA A 261 -39.50 -16.97 -24.09
N TYR A 262 -38.54 -16.32 -24.72
CA TYR A 262 -38.04 -15.00 -24.30
C TYR A 262 -38.32 -14.01 -25.44
N GLU A 263 -39.12 -13.01 -25.10
CA GLU A 263 -39.34 -11.81 -25.89
C GLU A 263 -38.03 -11.04 -26.07
N ALA A 264 -37.73 -10.63 -27.30
CA ALA A 264 -36.81 -9.53 -27.55
C ALA A 264 -37.56 -8.49 -28.39
N GLU A 265 -37.83 -7.39 -27.71
CA GLU A 265 -38.44 -6.15 -28.17
C GLU A 265 -37.60 -5.48 -29.28
N SER A 266 -38.32 -4.83 -30.19
CA SER A 266 -37.86 -4.07 -31.35
C SER A 266 -36.92 -2.90 -31.04
N VAL A 267 -35.94 -2.63 -31.91
CA VAL A 267 -35.50 -1.25 -32.21
C VAL A 267 -35.10 -1.13 -33.69
N ASP A 268 -35.62 -0.07 -34.31
CA ASP A 268 -35.64 0.31 -35.71
C ASP A 268 -34.29 0.44 -36.44
N GLU A 269 -34.38 0.22 -37.76
CA GLU A 269 -33.45 0.66 -38.79
C GLU A 269 -33.29 2.19 -38.80
N ALA A 270 -32.05 2.66 -38.65
CA ALA A 270 -31.64 3.98 -39.09
C ALA A 270 -30.34 3.88 -39.91
N GLU A 271 -30.55 3.91 -41.23
CA GLU A 271 -29.72 4.46 -42.31
C GLU A 271 -28.38 5.12 -41.89
N PHE A 272 -27.25 4.56 -42.34
CA PHE A 272 -25.96 5.27 -42.36
C PHE A 272 -25.49 5.41 -43.82
N VAL A 273 -25.56 6.65 -44.30
CA VAL A 273 -25.07 7.10 -45.60
C VAL A 273 -23.54 7.07 -45.60
N ALA A 274 -22.98 6.45 -46.63
CA ALA A 274 -21.55 6.48 -46.93
C ALA A 274 -21.14 7.87 -47.43
N GLU A 275 -20.13 8.48 -46.82
CA GLU A 275 -19.40 9.59 -47.42
C GLU A 275 -17.92 9.21 -47.52
N SER A 276 -17.43 9.30 -48.76
CA SER A 276 -16.11 8.90 -49.21
C SER A 276 -15.09 10.00 -48.95
N ASP A 277 -14.00 9.68 -48.25
CA ASP A 277 -12.80 10.50 -48.26
C ASP A 277 -12.14 10.44 -49.65
N ARG A 278 -11.98 11.61 -50.26
CA ARG A 278 -11.10 11.83 -51.41
C ARG A 278 -9.89 12.62 -50.93
N ASP A 279 -8.71 12.09 -51.24
CA ASP A 279 -7.45 12.80 -51.26
C ASP A 279 -7.53 14.06 -52.15
N ASP A 280 -6.95 15.17 -51.71
CA ASP A 280 -6.24 16.05 -52.64
C ASP A 280 -5.09 16.80 -51.93
N ASP A 281 -3.89 16.53 -52.43
CA ASP A 281 -2.64 17.21 -52.16
C ASP A 281 -2.38 18.17 -53.32
N SER A 282 -2.23 19.48 -53.06
CA SER A 282 -1.26 20.34 -53.75
C SER A 282 -1.35 21.83 -53.36
N GLY A 283 -0.20 22.38 -52.95
CA GLY A 283 0.47 23.43 -53.73
C GLY A 283 -0.04 24.88 -53.73
N ALA A 284 0.49 25.66 -52.77
CA ALA A 284 1.27 26.88 -52.99
C ALA A 284 0.64 28.23 -53.47
N VAL A 285 1.17 29.29 -52.82
CA VAL A 285 1.39 30.70 -53.24
C VAL A 285 0.24 31.72 -53.08
N GLY A 286 0.50 32.80 -52.33
CA GLY A 286 -0.17 34.09 -52.56
C GLY A 286 -0.27 35.05 -51.38
N LEU A 287 0.80 35.79 -51.11
CA LEU A 287 0.86 36.97 -50.25
C LEU A 287 -0.11 38.08 -50.73
N HIS A 288 -0.90 38.67 -49.84
CA HIS A 288 -1.33 40.07 -50.01
C HIS A 288 -1.49 40.79 -48.66
N VAL A 289 -0.69 41.84 -48.53
CA VAL A 289 -0.68 42.86 -47.48
C VAL A 289 -1.90 43.77 -47.64
N VAL A 290 -2.57 44.12 -46.54
CA VAL A 290 -3.23 45.41 -46.32
C VAL A 290 -3.11 45.75 -44.82
N GLU A 291 -2.38 46.83 -44.52
CA GLU A 291 -2.46 47.57 -43.25
C GLU A 291 -3.84 48.25 -43.15
N ASP A 292 -4.47 48.24 -41.98
CA ASP A 292 -4.84 49.48 -41.31
C ASP A 292 -5.17 49.24 -39.83
N ARG A 293 -4.77 50.21 -39.02
CA ARG A 293 -4.88 50.30 -37.57
C ARG A 293 -6.32 50.56 -37.13
N ASP A 294 -6.70 50.08 -35.94
CA ASP A 294 -7.25 50.95 -34.90
C ASP A 294 -7.26 50.27 -33.51
N ASP A 295 -6.95 51.10 -32.51
CA ASP A 295 -6.82 50.80 -31.09
C ASP A 295 -8.08 50.21 -30.47
N THR A 296 -7.94 49.20 -29.60
CA THR A 296 -8.82 49.05 -28.43
C THR A 296 -8.21 48.13 -27.38
N VAL A 297 -7.82 48.74 -26.26
CA VAL A 297 -7.35 48.09 -25.03
C VAL A 297 -8.54 47.40 -24.36
N VAL A 298 -8.48 46.07 -24.18
CA VAL A 298 -9.42 45.32 -23.32
C VAL A 298 -8.70 45.00 -22.01
N SER A 299 -8.99 45.78 -20.98
CA SER A 299 -8.67 45.49 -19.58
C SER A 299 -9.67 44.46 -19.04
N LEU A 300 -9.13 43.36 -18.50
CA LEU A 300 -9.84 42.36 -17.73
C LEU A 300 -10.41 42.96 -16.43
N PRO A 301 -11.68 42.71 -16.06
CA PRO A 301 -12.24 43.15 -14.78
C PRO A 301 -11.83 42.22 -13.63
N GLU A 302 -11.47 42.84 -12.52
CA GLU A 302 -11.12 42.26 -11.21
C GLU A 302 -12.37 41.69 -10.49
N PRO A 303 -12.28 40.57 -9.76
CA PRO A 303 -13.43 39.97 -9.08
C PRO A 303 -13.79 40.71 -7.78
N ALA A 304 -15.09 41.02 -7.63
CA ALA A 304 -15.67 41.62 -6.44
C ALA A 304 -15.78 40.64 -5.25
N PRO A 305 -15.73 41.14 -3.99
CA PRO A 305 -15.72 40.32 -2.78
C PRO A 305 -17.12 39.79 -2.42
N TYR A 306 -17.20 38.54 -1.95
CA TYR A 306 -18.42 37.96 -1.41
C TYR A 306 -18.59 38.36 0.06
N ASP A 307 -19.74 38.99 0.33
CA ASP A 307 -20.25 39.35 1.63
C ASP A 307 -21.10 38.20 2.20
N ASP A 308 -20.95 38.02 3.51
CA ASP A 308 -21.59 37.03 4.36
C ASP A 308 -22.83 37.67 4.97
N SER A 309 -24.02 37.13 4.70
CA SER A 309 -25.08 36.94 5.70
C SER A 309 -26.47 36.65 5.12
N ASN A 310 -27.15 35.76 5.84
CA ASN A 310 -28.60 35.56 6.00
C ASN A 310 -29.31 34.53 5.11
N ASP A 311 -29.70 33.45 5.82
CA ASP A 311 -31.07 32.96 5.97
C ASP A 311 -31.95 32.91 4.72
N ASP A 312 -32.19 31.68 4.27
CA ASP A 312 -33.51 31.29 3.77
C ASP A 312 -33.76 29.81 4.15
N ASP A 313 -34.54 29.69 5.22
CA ASP A 313 -35.33 28.54 5.63
C ASP A 313 -36.48 28.43 4.63
N ASP A 314 -36.43 27.46 3.70
CA ASP A 314 -37.57 26.92 2.92
C ASP A 314 -37.05 26.03 1.76
N ARG A 315 -36.53 24.84 2.10
CA ARG A 315 -36.41 23.74 1.12
C ARG A 315 -37.16 22.52 1.63
N GLU A 316 -38.34 22.30 1.07
CA GLU A 316 -39.05 21.03 1.24
C GLU A 316 -38.21 19.86 0.71
N PRO A 317 -38.01 18.78 1.50
CA PRO A 317 -37.29 17.61 1.04
C PRO A 317 -38.20 16.70 0.19
N ALA A 318 -37.66 16.28 -0.97
CA ALA A 318 -38.27 15.33 -1.88
C ALA A 318 -38.59 13.99 -1.21
N GLN A 319 -39.78 13.47 -1.54
CA GLN A 319 -40.37 12.25 -1.00
C GLN A 319 -39.61 11.00 -1.47
N VAL A 320 -38.98 10.28 -0.54
CA VAL A 320 -38.33 8.97 -0.80
C VAL A 320 -39.26 7.86 -0.30
N VAL A 321 -39.66 6.98 -1.21
CA VAL A 321 -40.49 5.80 -0.95
C VAL A 321 -39.70 4.79 -0.12
N ALA A 322 -40.12 4.57 1.13
CA ALA A 322 -39.65 3.47 1.97
C ALA A 322 -40.57 2.25 1.77
N LEU A 323 -40.07 1.26 1.03
CA LEU A 323 -40.60 -0.10 1.03
C LEU A 323 -39.78 -0.91 2.05
N PHE A 324 -40.48 -1.69 2.88
CA PHE A 324 -39.99 -2.60 3.93
C PHE A 324 -39.79 -2.01 5.34
N ALA A 325 -40.90 -1.88 6.06
CA ALA A 325 -40.95 -2.08 7.51
C ALA A 325 -42.40 -2.37 7.94
N ASP A 326 -42.70 -3.61 8.33
CA ASP A 326 -43.71 -3.87 9.36
C ASP A 326 -43.48 -5.25 10.02
N GLU A 327 -44.03 -5.37 11.22
CA GLU A 327 -44.12 -6.51 12.14
C GLU A 327 -43.14 -6.53 13.31
N SER A 328 -43.39 -5.65 14.27
CA SER A 328 -43.33 -6.07 15.69
C SER A 328 -44.44 -5.42 16.54
N SER A 329 -45.51 -6.20 16.68
CA SER A 329 -46.36 -6.42 17.86
C SER A 329 -46.43 -5.34 18.95
N GLN A 330 -47.59 -4.69 19.06
CA GLN A 330 -48.15 -4.20 20.32
C GLN A 330 -49.33 -5.09 20.72
N ARG A 331 -49.31 -5.62 21.95
CA ARG A 331 -50.50 -6.17 22.60
C ARG A 331 -50.58 -5.71 24.05
N ASP A 332 -51.82 -5.46 24.42
CA ASP A 332 -52.33 -4.69 25.54
C ASP A 332 -52.02 -5.20 26.94
N THR A 333 -52.08 -4.24 27.86
CA THR A 333 -52.07 -4.33 29.31
C THR A 333 -53.28 -5.04 29.91
N LYS A 334 -53.09 -5.84 30.98
CA LYS A 334 -53.85 -5.74 32.25
C LYS A 334 -53.22 -6.57 33.39
N PRO A 335 -53.30 -6.14 34.67
CA PRO A 335 -52.57 -6.73 35.80
C PRO A 335 -53.49 -7.46 36.81
N VAL A 336 -53.04 -8.53 37.48
CA VAL A 336 -53.55 -8.98 38.80
C VAL A 336 -52.51 -9.80 39.60
N ALA A 337 -52.21 -9.30 40.81
CA ALA A 337 -51.86 -9.91 42.10
C ALA A 337 -51.05 -11.25 42.21
N GLY A 338 -49.85 -11.13 42.81
CA GLY A 338 -49.58 -11.53 44.21
C GLY A 338 -49.23 -13.00 44.52
N HIS A 339 -47.94 -13.31 44.72
CA HIS A 339 -47.38 -14.06 45.87
C HIS A 339 -45.87 -14.28 45.69
N ASP A 340 -45.08 -13.85 46.67
CA ASP A 340 -43.79 -14.46 47.04
C ASP A 340 -44.06 -15.45 48.21
N PRO A 341 -43.14 -16.30 48.71
CA PRO A 341 -41.81 -16.73 48.21
C PRO A 341 -41.56 -18.27 48.35
N PHE A 342 -40.60 -18.88 47.63
CA PHE A 342 -39.68 -19.90 48.21
C PHE A 342 -38.54 -20.36 47.28
N SER A 343 -37.31 -20.24 47.81
CA SER A 343 -36.08 -21.06 47.67
C SER A 343 -35.99 -22.18 46.60
N GLY A 344 -34.98 -22.03 45.72
CA GLY A 344 -33.79 -22.89 45.68
C GLY A 344 -33.75 -24.06 44.68
N SER A 345 -32.84 -24.00 43.71
CA SER A 345 -31.82 -25.04 43.42
C SER A 345 -31.05 -24.71 42.13
N ALA A 346 -29.74 -24.87 42.18
CA ALA A 346 -28.84 -24.84 41.03
C ALA A 346 -29.25 -25.86 39.97
N ASP A 347 -29.21 -25.47 38.70
CA ASP A 347 -29.22 -26.42 37.59
C ASP A 347 -28.14 -26.03 36.57
N GLN A 348 -27.42 -27.05 36.11
CA GLN A 348 -26.28 -26.98 35.22
C GLN A 348 -26.80 -26.90 33.78
N ALA A 349 -26.55 -25.80 33.08
CA ALA A 349 -26.83 -25.71 31.65
C ALA A 349 -25.59 -26.15 30.84
N GLN A 350 -25.73 -27.26 30.11
CA GLN A 350 -24.83 -27.63 29.01
C GLN A 350 -25.02 -26.64 27.85
N PRO A 351 -23.96 -26.24 27.12
CA PRO A 351 -24.11 -25.38 25.95
C PRO A 351 -24.51 -26.21 24.73
N GLU A 352 -25.67 -25.91 24.17
CA GLU A 352 -26.08 -26.32 22.82
C GLU A 352 -25.06 -25.77 21.81
N HIS A 353 -24.45 -26.65 21.02
CA HIS A 353 -23.47 -26.29 20.00
C HIS A 353 -24.13 -25.45 18.89
N SER A 354 -23.89 -24.14 18.92
CA SER A 354 -24.32 -23.25 17.85
C SER A 354 -23.45 -23.46 16.61
N VAL A 355 -24.04 -23.19 15.45
CA VAL A 355 -23.38 -23.24 14.14
C VAL A 355 -22.14 -22.33 14.10
N ASP A 356 -22.09 -21.29 14.93
CA ASP A 356 -20.94 -20.39 15.07
C ASP A 356 -19.71 -21.07 15.69
N ASP A 357 -19.89 -22.02 16.62
CA ASP A 357 -18.79 -22.84 17.15
C ASP A 357 -18.21 -23.76 16.08
N LEU A 358 -19.06 -24.25 15.16
CA LEU A 358 -18.62 -25.07 14.04
C LEU A 358 -17.80 -24.24 13.04
N PHE A 359 -18.22 -22.99 12.76
CA PHE A 359 -17.47 -22.05 11.92
C PHE A 359 -16.21 -21.51 12.61
N ALA A 360 -16.20 -21.39 13.94
CA ALA A 360 -14.99 -21.09 14.70
C ALA A 360 -13.97 -22.24 14.60
N ARG A 361 -14.44 -23.50 14.72
CA ARG A 361 -13.61 -24.69 14.53
C ARG A 361 -13.09 -24.84 13.10
N LEU A 362 -13.91 -24.55 12.10
CA LEU A 362 -13.51 -24.61 10.69
C LEU A 362 -12.51 -23.50 10.33
N ARG A 363 -12.64 -22.31 10.95
CA ARG A 363 -11.67 -21.21 10.81
C ARG A 363 -10.34 -21.53 11.50
N ALA A 364 -10.37 -22.12 12.69
CA ALA A 364 -9.17 -22.57 13.39
C ALA A 364 -8.44 -23.68 12.61
N ALA A 365 -9.15 -24.69 12.12
CA ALA A 365 -8.57 -25.77 11.31
C ALA A 365 -7.98 -25.27 9.97
N ARG A 366 -8.56 -24.22 9.38
CA ARG A 366 -8.04 -23.58 8.16
C ARG A 366 -6.82 -22.70 8.44
N ALA A 367 -6.78 -22.01 9.58
CA ALA A 367 -5.62 -21.24 10.01
C ALA A 367 -4.42 -22.15 10.28
N ASP A 368 -4.64 -23.29 10.95
CA ASP A 368 -3.60 -24.29 11.20
C ASP A 368 -3.10 -24.94 9.89
N ALA A 369 -4.00 -25.21 8.93
CA ALA A 369 -3.62 -25.75 7.62
C ALA A 369 -2.79 -24.75 6.78
N ILE A 370 -3.04 -23.45 6.93
CA ILE A 370 -2.26 -22.40 6.26
C ILE A 370 -0.90 -22.20 6.94
N ALA A 371 -0.85 -22.27 8.27
CA ALA A 371 0.39 -22.21 9.05
C ALA A 371 1.32 -23.39 8.73
N LEU A 372 0.79 -24.60 8.63
CA LEU A 372 1.55 -25.80 8.23
C LEU A 372 2.09 -25.67 6.79
N ARG A 373 1.31 -25.09 5.86
CA ARG A 373 1.73 -24.89 4.47
C ARG A 373 2.78 -23.78 4.30
N ALA A 374 2.76 -22.79 5.18
CA ALA A 374 3.78 -21.74 5.24
C ALA A 374 5.10 -22.26 5.82
N ILE A 375 5.06 -23.20 6.77
CA ILE A 375 6.25 -23.85 7.33
C ILE A 375 6.89 -24.81 6.30
N ASP A 376 6.09 -25.53 5.52
CA ASP A 376 6.57 -26.44 4.47
C ASP A 376 7.22 -25.68 3.28
N ALA A 377 6.79 -24.44 3.03
CA ALA A 377 7.34 -23.59 1.97
C ALA A 377 8.72 -22.98 2.32
N ILE A 378 9.17 -23.06 3.57
CA ILE A 378 10.43 -22.45 4.07
C ILE A 378 11.55 -23.51 4.24
N GLN A 379 11.27 -24.79 4.02
CA GLN A 379 12.30 -25.84 3.95
C GLN A 379 12.90 -25.91 2.53
N PRO A 380 14.23 -25.87 2.35
CA PRO A 380 14.82 -26.11 1.04
C PRO A 380 14.64 -27.59 0.69
N SER A 381 13.77 -27.87 -0.29
CA SER A 381 13.56 -29.21 -0.80
C SER A 381 14.85 -29.74 -1.42
N GLY A 382 15.47 -30.69 -0.72
CA GLY A 382 16.64 -31.42 -1.18
C GLY A 382 16.37 -32.16 -2.49
N ALA A 383 17.32 -32.01 -3.41
CA ALA A 383 17.32 -32.60 -4.74
C ALA A 383 17.20 -34.14 -4.72
N THR A 384 16.29 -34.67 -5.55
CA THR A 384 16.40 -36.04 -6.05
C THR A 384 17.29 -36.06 -7.28
N ALA A 385 18.38 -36.81 -7.17
CA ALA A 385 19.32 -37.11 -8.22
C ALA A 385 18.65 -37.79 -9.45
N THR A 386 19.07 -37.40 -10.65
CA THR A 386 19.13 -38.33 -11.78
C THR A 386 20.41 -38.06 -12.57
N ASP A 387 21.14 -39.15 -12.74
CA ASP A 387 22.46 -39.32 -13.33
C ASP A 387 22.46 -39.05 -14.85
N GLN A 388 23.52 -38.38 -15.34
CA GLN A 388 24.12 -38.59 -16.68
C GLN A 388 25.39 -37.73 -16.90
N THR A 389 26.54 -38.36 -16.63
CA THR A 389 27.76 -38.47 -17.47
C THR A 389 28.33 -37.28 -18.29
N GLY A 390 29.60 -36.96 -17.99
CA GLY A 390 30.66 -36.48 -18.92
C GLY A 390 30.81 -34.95 -19.01
N VAL A 391 31.98 -34.31 -18.93
CA VAL A 391 33.39 -34.68 -19.13
C VAL A 391 34.26 -33.69 -18.33
N ALA A 392 35.41 -34.17 -17.86
CA ALA A 392 36.42 -33.43 -17.11
C ALA A 392 37.06 -32.27 -17.89
N GLU A 393 37.40 -31.18 -17.19
CA GLU A 393 38.71 -30.55 -17.31
C GLU A 393 39.06 -29.75 -16.05
N THR A 394 40.36 -29.69 -15.78
CA THR A 394 40.98 -29.41 -14.47
C THR A 394 41.61 -28.02 -14.51
N GLY A 395 41.52 -27.23 -13.44
CA GLY A 395 42.27 -25.97 -13.32
C GLY A 395 42.20 -25.38 -11.91
N VAL A 396 43.34 -25.36 -11.24
CA VAL A 396 43.58 -24.99 -9.83
C VAL A 396 43.74 -23.47 -9.66
N ALA A 397 43.16 -22.88 -8.61
CA ALA A 397 43.64 -21.70 -7.86
C ALA A 397 42.71 -21.48 -6.64
N GLU A 398 43.09 -21.93 -5.44
CA GLU A 398 43.82 -21.17 -4.39
C GLU A 398 42.97 -20.07 -3.75
N ALA A 399 42.78 -20.24 -2.43
CA ALA A 399 41.95 -19.43 -1.55
C ALA A 399 42.61 -18.09 -1.23
N ASP A 400 41.81 -17.03 -1.25
CA ASP A 400 41.75 -15.95 -0.25
C ASP A 400 41.06 -14.74 -0.90
N VAL A 401 39.75 -14.61 -0.67
CA VAL A 401 39.08 -13.30 -0.64
C VAL A 401 38.03 -13.35 0.46
N GLU A 402 38.31 -12.58 1.51
CA GLU A 402 37.40 -12.13 2.55
C GLU A 402 36.13 -11.58 1.87
N SER A 403 35.05 -12.37 1.85
CA SER A 403 33.76 -11.93 1.32
C SER A 403 33.11 -11.02 2.35
N VAL A 404 33.40 -9.71 2.23
CA VAL A 404 32.47 -8.68 2.68
C VAL A 404 31.15 -8.97 1.96
N VAL A 405 30.18 -9.48 2.72
CA VAL A 405 28.83 -9.67 2.24
C VAL A 405 28.27 -8.25 2.07
N GLU A 406 28.36 -7.71 0.86
CA GLU A 406 27.41 -6.69 0.43
C GLU A 406 26.04 -7.34 0.49
N VAL A 407 25.36 -7.17 1.63
CA VAL A 407 23.91 -7.36 1.72
C VAL A 407 23.32 -6.29 0.83
N GLY A 408 23.15 -6.61 -0.45
CA GLY A 408 22.60 -5.70 -1.44
C GLY A 408 21.26 -5.17 -0.94
N VAL A 409 21.05 -3.86 -1.07
CA VAL A 409 19.80 -3.16 -0.70
C VAL A 409 18.57 -3.89 -1.26
N ASP A 410 18.71 -4.50 -2.44
CA ASP A 410 17.69 -5.30 -3.10
C ASP A 410 17.26 -6.56 -2.30
N THR A 411 18.17 -7.19 -1.56
CA THR A 411 17.85 -8.37 -0.73
C THR A 411 17.12 -8.00 0.55
N VAL A 412 17.37 -6.79 1.07
CA VAL A 412 16.63 -6.22 2.21
C VAL A 412 15.19 -5.92 1.81
N ASP A 413 14.99 -5.25 0.69
CA ASP A 413 13.66 -4.89 0.22
C ASP A 413 12.83 -6.14 -0.18
N GLU A 414 13.45 -7.18 -0.74
CA GLU A 414 12.77 -8.45 -1.04
C GLU A 414 12.20 -9.14 0.22
N ALA A 415 12.92 -9.08 1.34
CA ALA A 415 12.47 -9.66 2.62
C ALA A 415 11.43 -8.78 3.33
N VAL A 416 11.54 -7.45 3.23
CA VAL A 416 10.75 -6.50 4.03
C VAL A 416 9.42 -6.12 3.37
N VAL A 417 9.35 -6.00 2.04
CA VAL A 417 8.14 -5.57 1.32
C VAL A 417 6.90 -6.44 1.59
N PRO A 418 6.97 -7.79 1.58
CA PRO A 418 5.81 -8.63 1.91
C PRO A 418 5.30 -8.41 3.35
N LEU A 419 6.21 -8.13 4.28
CA LEU A 419 5.89 -7.88 5.69
C LEU A 419 5.24 -6.51 5.87
N ILE A 420 5.70 -5.47 5.17
CA ILE A 420 5.06 -4.15 5.11
C ILE A 420 3.61 -4.29 4.63
N LEU A 421 3.37 -5.02 3.54
CA LEU A 421 2.02 -5.20 3.00
C LEU A 421 1.13 -6.01 3.95
N SER A 422 1.67 -7.03 4.61
CA SER A 422 0.95 -7.81 5.64
C SER A 422 0.56 -6.93 6.83
N ALA A 423 1.52 -6.21 7.41
CA ALA A 423 1.32 -5.34 8.56
C ALA A 423 0.33 -4.20 8.26
N SER A 424 0.44 -3.56 7.09
CA SER A 424 -0.50 -2.51 6.64
C SER A 424 -1.94 -3.05 6.57
N ARG A 425 -2.14 -4.23 5.99
CA ARG A 425 -3.48 -4.86 5.93
C ARG A 425 -4.04 -5.17 7.32
N LYS A 426 -3.21 -5.69 8.23
CA LYS A 426 -3.64 -6.03 9.60
C LYS A 426 -3.98 -4.77 10.41
N LEU A 427 -3.16 -3.72 10.34
CA LEU A 427 -3.45 -2.45 11.01
C LEU A 427 -4.69 -1.76 10.45
N LYS A 428 -4.87 -1.75 9.10
CA LYS A 428 -6.10 -1.22 8.47
C LYS A 428 -7.34 -2.00 8.89
N ARG A 429 -7.21 -3.30 9.17
CA ARG A 429 -8.30 -4.12 9.68
C ARG A 429 -8.64 -3.77 11.12
N VAL A 430 -7.64 -3.71 12.01
CA VAL A 430 -7.86 -3.28 13.41
C VAL A 430 -8.50 -1.89 13.46
N LEU A 431 -8.05 -0.96 12.62
CA LEU A 431 -8.60 0.38 12.52
C LEU A 431 -10.05 0.39 12.01
N ALA A 432 -10.40 -0.48 11.05
CA ALA A 432 -11.78 -0.62 10.58
C ALA A 432 -12.70 -1.24 11.64
N ASP A 433 -12.21 -2.24 12.37
CA ASP A 433 -12.96 -2.89 13.44
C ASP A 433 -13.21 -1.89 14.59
N GLU A 434 -12.18 -1.13 15.00
CA GLU A 434 -12.31 -0.06 15.99
C GLU A 434 -13.26 1.06 15.55
N GLN A 435 -13.20 1.46 14.26
CA GLN A 435 -14.16 2.44 13.71
C GLN A 435 -15.61 1.95 13.85
N ASN A 436 -15.86 0.68 13.53
CA ASN A 436 -17.20 0.11 13.63
C ASN A 436 -17.68 0.06 15.10
N GLU A 437 -16.80 -0.33 16.03
CA GLU A 437 -17.08 -0.30 17.47
C GLU A 437 -17.46 1.11 17.94
N LEU A 438 -16.70 2.13 17.52
CA LEU A 438 -16.95 3.54 17.85
C LEU A 438 -18.28 4.04 17.28
N LEU A 439 -18.56 3.75 16.01
CA LEU A 439 -19.80 4.17 15.36
C LEU A 439 -21.02 3.48 15.98
N ASP A 440 -20.88 2.22 16.39
CA ASP A 440 -21.94 1.51 17.11
C ASP A 440 -22.15 2.05 18.52
N ALA A 441 -21.08 2.42 19.24
CA ALA A 441 -21.17 3.09 20.53
C ALA A 441 -21.91 4.44 20.42
N LEU A 442 -21.56 5.25 19.42
CA LEU A 442 -22.22 6.55 19.16
C LEU A 442 -23.71 6.42 18.81
N ARG A 443 -24.13 5.29 18.21
CA ARG A 443 -25.54 5.00 17.87
C ARG A 443 -26.41 4.63 19.08
N ARG A 444 -25.84 4.04 20.14
CA ARG A 444 -26.58 3.45 21.27
C ARG A 444 -27.10 4.46 22.32
N LYS A 445 -26.87 5.77 22.10
CA LYS A 445 -27.48 6.94 22.78
C LYS A 445 -27.10 7.19 24.24
N GLU A 446 -25.94 7.85 24.42
CA GLU A 446 -25.69 8.91 25.40
C GLU A 446 -24.76 9.95 24.70
N PRO A 447 -24.86 11.25 25.00
CA PRO A 447 -23.94 12.24 24.43
C PRO A 447 -22.53 11.98 24.94
N VAL A 448 -21.64 11.56 24.05
CA VAL A 448 -20.25 11.26 24.41
C VAL A 448 -19.48 12.57 24.58
N ARG A 449 -18.82 12.72 25.73
CA ARG A 449 -18.01 13.90 26.08
C ARG A 449 -16.58 13.59 26.50
N ALA A 450 -16.23 12.31 26.60
CA ALA A 450 -14.91 11.87 27.00
C ALA A 450 -14.47 10.67 26.17
N LEU A 451 -13.18 10.61 25.86
CA LEU A 451 -12.58 9.52 25.09
C LEU A 451 -12.77 8.15 25.76
N ASP A 452 -12.72 8.13 27.09
CA ASP A 452 -12.85 6.91 27.90
C ASP A 452 -14.23 6.23 27.78
N ALA A 453 -15.24 6.96 27.30
CA ALA A 453 -16.56 6.39 27.01
C ALA A 453 -16.62 5.65 25.66
N LEU A 454 -15.59 5.81 24.82
CA LEU A 454 -15.54 5.31 23.44
C LEU A 454 -14.44 4.27 23.23
N LEU A 455 -13.25 4.50 23.79
CA LEU A 455 -12.10 3.63 23.62
C LEU A 455 -11.65 3.06 24.96
N PRO A 456 -11.07 1.84 24.95
CA PRO A 456 -10.36 1.34 26.10
C PRO A 456 -9.15 2.23 26.43
N TRP A 457 -8.53 1.98 27.57
CA TRP A 457 -7.33 2.70 27.99
C TRP A 457 -6.23 2.57 26.94
N GLU A 458 -5.37 3.60 26.84
CA GLU A 458 -4.34 3.68 25.81
C GLU A 458 -3.46 2.42 25.76
N LEU A 459 -3.13 1.85 26.92
CA LEU A 459 -2.35 0.63 27.03
C LEU A 459 -3.03 -0.56 26.34
N ASP A 460 -4.34 -0.73 26.56
CA ASP A 460 -5.12 -1.84 26.00
C ASP A 460 -5.35 -1.67 24.50
N GLN A 461 -5.57 -0.42 24.07
CA GLN A 461 -5.65 -0.09 22.65
C GLN A 461 -4.31 -0.40 21.96
N SER A 462 -3.20 0.06 22.54
CA SER A 462 -1.86 -0.16 22.01
C SER A 462 -1.49 -1.64 21.96
N ALA A 463 -1.89 -2.42 22.97
CA ALA A 463 -1.73 -3.87 22.98
C ALA A 463 -2.50 -4.53 21.83
N ARG A 464 -3.74 -4.09 21.54
CA ARG A 464 -4.55 -4.61 20.43
C ARG A 464 -3.88 -4.37 19.07
N TYR A 465 -3.34 -3.18 18.84
CA TYR A 465 -2.63 -2.84 17.59
C TYR A 465 -1.30 -3.60 17.49
N SER A 466 -0.52 -3.64 18.58
CA SER A 466 0.79 -4.31 18.60
C SER A 466 0.67 -5.82 18.40
N ALA A 467 -0.32 -6.46 19.04
CA ALA A 467 -0.58 -7.89 18.89
C ALA A 467 -0.95 -8.28 17.44
N ALA A 468 -1.59 -7.38 16.70
CA ALA A 468 -1.97 -7.64 15.31
C ALA A 468 -0.76 -7.75 14.38
N VAL A 469 0.32 -7.03 14.66
CA VAL A 469 1.53 -6.97 13.80
C VAL A 469 2.75 -7.66 14.40
N GLU A 470 2.68 -8.13 15.65
CA GLU A 470 3.78 -8.76 16.38
C GLU A 470 4.50 -9.84 15.56
N ALA A 471 3.73 -10.73 14.91
CA ALA A 471 4.28 -11.78 14.08
C ALA A 471 5.04 -11.26 12.84
N ASP A 472 4.56 -10.18 12.20
CA ASP A 472 5.24 -9.59 11.05
C ASP A 472 6.52 -8.85 11.47
N LEU A 473 6.48 -8.15 12.61
CA LEU A 473 7.65 -7.46 13.15
C LEU A 473 8.71 -8.45 13.65
N ALA A 474 8.31 -9.57 14.26
CA ALA A 474 9.22 -10.65 14.63
C ALA A 474 9.84 -11.31 13.39
N ALA A 475 9.07 -11.50 12.32
CA ALA A 475 9.59 -12.00 11.05
C ALA A 475 10.60 -11.01 10.42
N ALA A 476 10.33 -9.70 10.50
CA ALA A 476 11.24 -8.66 10.01
C ALA A 476 12.56 -8.66 10.79
N ALA A 477 12.50 -8.73 12.12
CA ALA A 477 13.68 -8.83 12.97
C ALA A 477 14.49 -10.11 12.69
N LEU A 478 13.81 -11.24 12.47
CA LEU A 478 14.48 -12.50 12.12
C LEU A 478 15.15 -12.43 10.75
N ALA A 479 14.51 -11.79 9.76
CA ALA A 479 15.09 -11.56 8.45
C ALA A 479 16.35 -10.66 8.53
N GLY A 480 16.29 -9.58 9.32
CA GLY A 480 17.44 -8.70 9.55
C GLY A 480 18.60 -9.42 10.23
N ALA A 481 18.30 -10.33 11.17
CA ALA A 481 19.31 -11.16 11.84
C ALA A 481 19.83 -12.34 10.97
N GLY A 482 19.52 -12.40 9.67
CA GLY A 482 19.93 -13.49 8.78
C GLY A 482 19.41 -14.87 9.22
N GLY A 483 18.31 -14.93 9.97
CA GLY A 483 17.76 -16.17 10.52
C GLY A 483 18.43 -16.69 11.80
N GLY A 484 19.35 -15.94 12.41
CA GLY A 484 20.05 -16.32 13.64
C GLY A 484 19.12 -16.44 14.86
N GLU A 485 19.55 -17.21 15.87
CA GLU A 485 18.78 -17.39 17.12
C GLU A 485 18.56 -16.07 17.87
N ASP A 486 19.50 -15.13 17.77
CA ASP A 486 19.40 -13.80 18.37
C ASP A 486 18.20 -13.02 17.83
N GLY A 487 17.87 -13.17 16.55
CA GLY A 487 16.71 -12.52 15.91
C GLY A 487 15.35 -13.01 16.41
N ARG A 488 15.29 -14.11 17.18
CA ARG A 488 14.07 -14.62 17.82
C ARG A 488 13.79 -13.98 19.18
N ASN A 489 14.67 -13.12 19.68
CA ASN A 489 14.48 -12.48 20.97
C ASN A 489 13.34 -11.44 20.88
N PRO A 490 12.23 -11.61 21.62
CA PRO A 490 11.09 -10.69 21.57
C PRO A 490 11.45 -9.27 22.02
N ALA A 491 12.55 -9.09 22.76
CA ALA A 491 13.02 -7.77 23.17
C ALA A 491 13.47 -6.89 21.98
N ILE A 492 13.82 -7.48 20.83
CA ILE A 492 14.28 -6.77 19.62
C ILE A 492 13.13 -5.99 18.97
N VAL A 493 11.92 -6.56 19.03
CA VAL A 493 10.72 -6.01 18.39
C VAL A 493 10.08 -4.91 19.25
N ARG A 494 10.42 -4.83 20.54
CA ARG A 494 9.82 -3.88 21.49
C ARG A 494 9.88 -2.41 21.03
N PRO A 495 11.00 -1.88 20.51
CA PRO A 495 11.03 -0.52 19.97
C PRO A 495 10.10 -0.30 18.77
N ALA A 496 9.85 -1.33 17.95
CA ALA A 496 8.90 -1.26 16.85
C ALA A 496 7.44 -1.26 17.36
N MET A 497 7.14 -2.02 18.42
CA MET A 497 5.85 -1.93 19.10
C MET A 497 5.63 -0.56 19.77
N ASP A 498 6.68 0.01 20.37
CA ASP A 498 6.64 1.36 20.92
C ASP A 498 6.40 2.39 19.79
N ALA A 499 6.94 2.16 18.60
CA ALA A 499 6.68 3.00 17.42
C ALA A 499 5.24 2.88 16.90
N VAL A 500 4.60 1.70 16.96
CA VAL A 500 3.15 1.57 16.68
C VAL A 500 2.35 2.41 17.67
N THR A 501 2.71 2.36 18.95
CA THR A 501 2.03 3.11 20.02
C THR A 501 2.17 4.62 19.81
N ASN A 502 3.40 5.10 19.64
CA ASN A 502 3.70 6.53 19.55
C ASN A 502 3.36 7.14 18.17
N GLY A 503 3.47 6.36 17.10
CA GLY A 503 3.25 6.81 15.73
C GLY A 503 1.79 6.69 15.27
N ILE A 504 1.06 5.67 15.75
CA ILE A 504 -0.32 5.41 15.30
C ILE A 504 -1.32 5.69 16.40
N VAL A 505 -1.19 5.05 17.56
CA VAL A 505 -2.24 5.07 18.59
C VAL A 505 -2.34 6.42 19.30
N ALA A 506 -1.24 6.95 19.82
CA ALA A 506 -1.24 8.22 20.56
C ALA A 506 -1.73 9.41 19.71
N PRO A 507 -1.27 9.60 18.44
CA PRO A 507 -1.75 10.71 17.62
C PRO A 507 -3.21 10.54 17.18
N LEU A 508 -3.68 9.30 16.97
CA LEU A 508 -5.08 9.00 16.68
C LEU A 508 -5.96 9.40 17.87
N ARG A 509 -5.57 9.01 19.09
CA ARG A 509 -6.27 9.40 20.33
C ARG A 509 -6.33 10.90 20.52
N GLU A 510 -5.21 11.61 20.32
CA GLU A 510 -5.17 13.08 20.45
C GLU A 510 -6.13 13.77 19.47
N ARG A 511 -6.21 13.29 18.23
CA ARG A 511 -7.15 13.80 17.22
C ARG A 511 -8.60 13.48 17.57
N LEU A 512 -8.88 12.26 18.04
CA LEU A 512 -10.21 11.87 18.52
C LEU A 512 -10.67 12.75 19.68
N THR A 513 -9.81 13.03 20.66
CA THR A 513 -10.12 13.95 21.77
C THR A 513 -10.54 15.32 21.25
N ARG A 514 -9.79 15.88 20.29
CA ARG A 514 -10.14 17.17 19.66
C ARG A 514 -11.48 17.13 18.91
N CYS A 515 -11.80 16.03 18.24
CA CYS A 515 -13.11 15.84 17.60
C CYS A 515 -14.25 15.77 18.63
N ILE A 516 -14.03 15.07 19.76
CA ILE A 516 -15.01 14.99 20.85
C ILE A 516 -15.26 16.39 21.45
N ASP A 517 -14.18 17.14 21.73
CA ASP A 517 -14.28 18.50 22.26
C ASP A 517 -15.02 19.44 21.31
N LYS A 518 -14.79 19.29 19.99
CA LYS A 518 -15.45 20.09 18.95
C LYS A 518 -16.92 19.74 18.75
N ALA A 519 -17.29 18.47 18.88
CA ALA A 519 -18.66 18.00 18.69
C ALA A 519 -19.60 18.37 19.85
N ASP A 520 -19.07 18.70 21.02
CA ASP A 520 -19.80 19.18 22.21
C ASP A 520 -21.05 18.33 22.55
N GLY A 521 -20.90 17.00 22.48
CA GLY A 521 -21.97 16.04 22.78
C GLY A 521 -22.99 15.79 21.66
N LYS A 522 -22.78 16.32 20.45
CA LYS A 522 -23.56 15.96 19.25
C LYS A 522 -22.99 14.71 18.58
N ASN A 523 -23.57 13.55 18.90
CA ASN A 523 -23.09 12.26 18.36
C ASN A 523 -23.18 12.14 16.83
N SER A 524 -24.11 12.84 16.16
CA SER A 524 -24.19 12.85 14.69
C SER A 524 -22.95 13.45 14.04
N ASP A 525 -22.52 14.58 14.60
CA ASP A 525 -21.41 15.39 14.09
C ASP A 525 -20.10 14.66 14.41
N LEU A 526 -19.97 14.16 15.65
CA LEU A 526 -18.85 13.30 16.05
C LEU A 526 -18.74 12.04 15.16
N ALA A 527 -19.86 11.40 14.82
CA ALA A 527 -19.84 10.23 13.94
C ALA A 527 -19.39 10.58 12.51
N ALA A 528 -19.72 11.77 12.00
CA ALA A 528 -19.22 12.24 10.70
C ALA A 528 -17.70 12.51 10.75
N GLU A 529 -17.23 13.17 11.81
CA GLU A 529 -15.81 13.44 12.02
C GLU A 529 -14.98 12.16 12.22
N VAL A 530 -15.47 11.20 13.03
CA VAL A 530 -14.84 9.89 13.22
C VAL A 530 -14.73 9.13 11.90
N ARG A 531 -15.76 9.17 11.04
CA ARG A 531 -15.66 8.56 9.70
C ARG A 531 -14.57 9.19 8.86
N SER A 532 -14.49 10.52 8.85
CA SER A 532 -13.47 11.26 8.10
C SER A 532 -12.06 10.95 8.62
N LEU A 533 -11.87 11.01 9.94
CA LEU A 533 -10.59 10.77 10.60
C LEU A 533 -10.09 9.34 10.33
N TYR A 534 -10.91 8.32 10.59
CA TYR A 534 -10.51 6.93 10.35
C TYR A 534 -10.29 6.64 8.86
N ARG A 535 -11.02 7.30 7.95
CA ARG A 535 -10.75 7.19 6.50
C ARG A 535 -9.38 7.79 6.13
N GLU A 536 -9.06 8.98 6.63
CA GLU A 536 -7.74 9.61 6.43
C GLU A 536 -6.62 8.69 6.94
N TRP A 537 -6.79 8.16 8.15
CA TRP A 537 -5.81 7.25 8.75
C TRP A 537 -5.64 5.96 7.95
N LYS A 538 -6.76 5.36 7.49
CA LYS A 538 -6.76 4.15 6.68
C LYS A 538 -6.11 4.34 5.31
N THR A 539 -6.25 5.51 4.68
CA THR A 539 -5.81 5.75 3.30
C THR A 539 -4.38 6.30 3.22
N HIS A 540 -3.92 7.08 4.21
CA HIS A 540 -2.62 7.75 4.15
C HIS A 540 -1.71 7.43 5.33
N ARG A 541 -2.18 7.64 6.57
CA ARG A 541 -1.30 7.58 7.75
C ARG A 541 -0.76 6.20 8.08
N ILE A 542 -1.55 5.14 7.88
CA ILE A 542 -1.04 3.79 8.14
C ILE A 542 0.12 3.47 7.20
N ASP A 543 -0.01 3.76 5.91
CA ASP A 543 1.05 3.40 4.95
C ASP A 543 2.31 4.23 5.17
N GLU A 544 2.18 5.50 5.58
CA GLU A 544 3.28 6.39 5.98
C GLU A 544 4.13 5.79 7.12
N HIS A 545 3.50 5.22 8.15
CA HIS A 545 4.22 4.73 9.34
C HIS A 545 4.62 3.25 9.27
N VAL A 546 3.89 2.41 8.55
CA VAL A 546 4.15 0.96 8.56
C VAL A 546 5.50 0.61 7.97
N GLU A 547 5.92 1.28 6.90
CA GLU A 547 7.23 1.07 6.31
C GLU A 547 8.36 1.33 7.31
N GLU A 548 8.31 2.47 8.01
CA GLU A 548 9.30 2.83 9.02
C GLU A 548 9.31 1.86 10.20
N ILE A 549 8.14 1.43 10.67
CA ILE A 549 8.00 0.51 11.81
C ILE A 549 8.58 -0.87 11.46
N VAL A 550 8.29 -1.39 10.27
CA VAL A 550 8.81 -2.70 9.84
C VAL A 550 10.31 -2.63 9.56
N ARG A 551 10.79 -1.56 8.93
CA ARG A 551 12.25 -1.33 8.75
C ARG A 551 12.96 -1.20 10.08
N LEU A 552 12.39 -0.52 11.06
CA LEU A 552 12.96 -0.43 12.41
C LEU A 552 13.12 -1.83 13.03
N ALA A 553 12.13 -2.72 12.89
CA ALA A 553 12.23 -4.09 13.37
C ALA A 553 13.35 -4.87 12.64
N TYR A 554 13.44 -4.71 11.32
CA TYR A 554 14.50 -5.31 10.51
C TYR A 554 15.89 -4.85 10.93
N ASP A 555 16.12 -3.54 11.03
CA ASP A 555 17.41 -2.95 11.40
C ASP A 555 17.84 -3.38 12.81
N ARG A 556 16.88 -3.50 13.73
CA ARG A 556 17.13 -4.02 15.08
C ARG A 556 17.58 -5.47 15.07
N GLY A 557 17.05 -6.28 14.15
CA GLY A 557 17.54 -7.63 13.88
C GLY A 557 18.94 -7.63 13.29
N ALA A 558 19.21 -6.78 12.29
CA ALA A 558 20.53 -6.69 11.66
C ALA A 558 21.64 -6.32 12.66
N LEU A 559 21.32 -5.44 13.62
CA LEU A 559 22.25 -5.05 14.69
C LEU A 559 22.65 -6.20 15.62
N THR A 560 21.91 -7.31 15.68
CA THR A 560 22.34 -8.46 16.51
C THR A 560 23.44 -9.28 15.88
N VAL A 561 23.60 -9.21 14.54
CA VAL A 561 24.60 -9.97 13.78
C VAL A 561 25.83 -9.13 13.46
N ALA A 562 25.73 -7.80 13.51
CA ALA A 562 26.84 -6.89 13.26
C ALA A 562 27.96 -7.06 14.33
N PRO A 563 29.24 -7.18 13.93
CA PRO A 563 30.35 -7.26 14.86
C PRO A 563 30.45 -5.95 15.67
N ARG A 564 30.52 -6.08 17.01
CA ARG A 564 30.63 -4.97 17.95
C ARG A 564 32.00 -4.29 17.97
#